data_AF-A0A372LJU2-F1
#
_entry.id   AF-A0A372LJU2-F1
#
_cell.length_a   1.000
_cell.length_b   1.000
_cell.length_c   1.000
_cell.angle_alpha   90.00
_cell.angle_beta   90.00
_cell.angle_gamma   90.00
#
_symmetry.space_group_name_H-M   'P 1'
#
loop_
_entity.id
_entity.type
_entity.pdbx_description
1 polymer ?
#
loop_
_entity_poly.entity_id
_entity_poly.type
_entity_poly.pdbx_seq_one_letter_code
_entity_poly.pdbx_strand_id
1 'polypeptide(L)'
;MTLPFSLGSIGAYAFSNNQLTSLTIGERVSSIGASAFAGNQLSVVKIPYNVTKIGKNAFSNMKKSGYQFENWYEDENFDTVWDHLTGDVTIYAKWMDVTPPPLFINQVSDKSTTISGTTEKNAKVTLYLNEKKQKEIIADSKGNFTFTINKQKAGVKVKVIAKDDAGNTTEKITTVLDKTAPIISVNQISDQSISVTGTAQVMSTVKLYFGDKWQKITTTNEKGAYTFKISKQKAGVKVKVTATDKAGNTSTKLTTVLDRTAQEQPTVYTVRTTSKIVSGKTEKNATAG
;
A
#
# COMPACT_ATOMS: atom_id res chain seq x y z
N MET A 1 -42.91 -17.44 -2.16
CA MET A 1 -43.62 -18.74 -2.11
C MET A 1 -45.07 -18.48 -1.75
N THR A 2 -45.99 -19.11 -2.48
CA THR A 2 -47.43 -19.04 -2.18
C THR A 2 -47.87 -20.37 -1.63
N LEU A 3 -48.48 -20.39 -0.43
CA LEU A 3 -49.02 -21.61 0.15
C LEU A 3 -50.42 -21.91 -0.41
N PRO A 4 -50.80 -23.19 -0.57
CA PRO A 4 -52.11 -23.56 -1.09
C PRO A 4 -53.25 -22.99 -0.26
N PHE A 5 -54.33 -22.56 -0.91
CA PHE A 5 -55.51 -22.03 -0.23
C PHE A 5 -56.20 -23.05 0.69
N SER A 6 -56.07 -24.34 0.40
CA SER A 6 -56.64 -25.42 1.23
C SER A 6 -55.85 -25.73 2.50
N LEU A 7 -54.70 -25.09 2.71
CA LEU A 7 -53.83 -25.40 3.85
C LEU A 7 -54.42 -24.85 5.16
N GLY A 8 -54.77 -25.75 6.08
CA GLY A 8 -55.34 -25.37 7.39
C GLY A 8 -54.31 -25.04 8.47
N SER A 9 -53.10 -25.58 8.36
CA SER A 9 -52.00 -25.36 9.31
C SER A 9 -50.64 -25.56 8.64
N ILE A 10 -49.62 -24.90 9.19
CA ILE A 10 -48.22 -25.05 8.78
C ILE A 10 -47.48 -25.77 9.90
N GLY A 11 -46.86 -26.90 9.59
CA GLY A 11 -46.13 -27.72 10.56
C GLY A 11 -44.90 -27.02 11.15
N ALA A 12 -44.43 -27.51 12.30
CA ALA A 12 -43.16 -27.08 12.87
C ALA A 12 -42.01 -27.37 11.88
N TYR A 13 -41.06 -26.44 11.77
CA TYR A 13 -39.92 -26.50 10.85
C TYR A 13 -40.22 -26.67 9.35
N ALA A 14 -41.48 -26.62 8.92
CA ALA A 14 -41.91 -26.99 7.57
C ALA A 14 -41.12 -26.31 6.43
N PHE A 15 -40.70 -25.06 6.64
CA PHE A 15 -39.92 -24.26 5.71
C PHE A 15 -38.64 -23.71 6.35
N SER A 16 -38.17 -24.31 7.45
CA SER A 16 -36.99 -23.82 8.16
C SER A 16 -35.71 -23.94 7.32
N ASN A 17 -34.79 -22.98 7.48
CA ASN A 17 -33.49 -22.93 6.83
C ASN A 17 -33.53 -23.03 5.29
N ASN A 18 -34.56 -22.46 4.69
CA ASN A 18 -34.64 -22.28 3.25
C ASN A 18 -34.15 -20.88 2.84
N GLN A 19 -34.31 -20.54 1.56
CA GLN A 19 -33.93 -19.25 0.98
C GLN A 19 -35.16 -18.43 0.60
N LEU A 20 -36.27 -18.57 1.34
CA LEU A 20 -37.51 -17.87 1.01
C LEU A 20 -37.31 -16.36 1.16
N THR A 21 -37.55 -15.62 0.08
CA THR A 21 -37.53 -14.15 0.04
C THR A 21 -38.93 -13.54 0.10
N SER A 22 -39.96 -14.35 -0.18
CA SER A 22 -41.38 -13.98 -0.11
C SER A 22 -42.22 -15.11 0.47
N LEU A 23 -43.24 -14.76 1.22
CA LEU A 23 -44.23 -15.67 1.79
C LEU A 23 -45.63 -15.06 1.66
N THR A 24 -46.53 -15.80 1.04
CA THR A 24 -47.98 -15.52 1.08
C THR A 24 -48.64 -16.64 1.88
N ILE A 25 -49.17 -16.28 3.05
CA ILE A 25 -49.93 -17.17 3.92
C ILE A 25 -51.37 -17.18 3.41
N GLY A 26 -51.94 -18.38 3.21
CA GLY A 26 -53.32 -18.50 2.74
C GLY A 26 -54.33 -18.17 3.85
N GLU A 27 -55.48 -17.60 3.45
CA GLU A 27 -56.55 -17.17 4.38
C GLU A 27 -57.10 -18.29 5.27
N ARG A 28 -56.96 -19.57 4.89
CA ARG A 28 -57.44 -20.70 5.68
C ARG A 28 -56.44 -21.22 6.71
N VAL A 29 -55.21 -20.69 6.73
CA VAL A 29 -54.18 -21.11 7.69
C VAL A 29 -54.57 -20.58 9.06
N SER A 30 -54.82 -21.49 9.99
CA SER A 30 -55.18 -21.16 11.38
C SER A 30 -54.02 -21.20 12.36
N SER A 31 -52.94 -21.92 12.02
CA SER A 31 -51.78 -22.07 12.89
C SER A 31 -50.48 -22.22 12.12
N ILE A 32 -49.42 -21.64 12.68
CA ILE A 32 -48.03 -21.73 12.20
C ILE A 32 -47.20 -22.43 13.27
N GLY A 33 -46.51 -23.50 12.90
CA GLY A 33 -45.71 -24.30 13.82
C GLY A 33 -44.45 -23.58 14.31
N ALA A 34 -43.84 -24.12 15.38
CA ALA A 34 -42.58 -23.60 15.90
C ALA A 34 -41.49 -23.66 14.83
N SER A 35 -40.69 -22.59 14.74
CA SER A 35 -39.60 -22.45 13.76
C SER A 35 -39.99 -22.68 12.29
N ALA A 36 -41.28 -22.64 11.94
CA ALA A 36 -41.78 -23.02 10.61
C ALA A 36 -41.07 -22.29 9.47
N PHE A 37 -40.73 -21.01 9.66
CA PHE A 37 -40.02 -20.18 8.69
C PHE A 37 -38.67 -19.68 9.21
N ALA A 38 -38.16 -20.21 10.32
CA ALA A 38 -36.89 -19.78 10.88
C ALA A 38 -35.74 -20.00 9.90
N GLY A 39 -34.76 -19.09 9.83
CA GLY A 39 -33.61 -19.25 8.93
C GLY A 39 -33.83 -18.84 7.46
N ASN A 40 -34.94 -18.18 7.12
CA ASN A 40 -35.23 -17.68 5.76
C ASN A 40 -34.76 -16.23 5.54
N GLN A 41 -34.99 -15.67 4.35
CA GLN A 41 -34.58 -14.32 3.93
C GLN A 41 -35.78 -13.36 3.77
N LEU A 42 -36.86 -13.61 4.52
CA LEU A 42 -38.08 -12.82 4.45
C LEU A 42 -37.84 -11.41 5.00
N SER A 43 -38.31 -10.40 4.26
CA SER A 43 -38.25 -9.00 4.70
C SER A 43 -39.60 -8.44 5.13
N VAL A 44 -40.69 -9.01 4.60
CA VAL A 44 -42.06 -8.64 4.92
C VAL A 44 -42.90 -9.91 4.97
N VAL A 45 -43.78 -10.03 5.96
CA VAL A 45 -44.76 -11.12 6.05
C VAL A 45 -46.13 -10.55 6.35
N LYS A 46 -47.13 -10.95 5.57
CA LYS A 46 -48.54 -10.68 5.85
C LYS A 46 -49.12 -11.88 6.57
N ILE A 47 -49.60 -11.66 7.79
CA ILE A 47 -50.23 -12.66 8.65
C ILE A 47 -51.73 -12.35 8.67
N PRO A 48 -52.57 -13.23 8.08
CA PRO A 48 -54.00 -13.00 8.05
C PRO A 48 -54.64 -13.26 9.42
N TYR A 49 -55.77 -12.61 9.69
CA TYR A 49 -56.50 -12.67 10.97
C TYR A 49 -56.91 -14.08 11.40
N ASN A 50 -57.02 -15.01 10.44
CA ASN A 50 -57.33 -16.42 10.70
C ASN A 50 -56.20 -17.16 11.43
N VAL A 51 -54.95 -16.66 11.39
CA VAL A 51 -53.82 -17.23 12.13
C VAL A 51 -53.95 -16.87 13.61
N THR A 52 -54.48 -17.81 14.39
CA THR A 52 -54.71 -17.63 15.84
C THR A 52 -53.59 -18.20 16.70
N LYS A 53 -52.64 -18.93 16.10
CA LYS A 53 -51.51 -19.54 16.82
C LYS A 53 -50.23 -19.48 16.00
N ILE A 54 -49.19 -18.85 16.56
CA ILE A 54 -47.83 -18.87 16.01
C ILE A 54 -46.91 -19.54 17.03
N GLY A 55 -46.26 -20.60 16.58
CA GLY A 55 -45.30 -21.35 17.38
C GLY A 55 -44.06 -20.50 17.67
N LYS A 56 -43.43 -20.79 18.82
CA LYS A 56 -42.18 -20.15 19.22
C LYS A 56 -41.18 -20.12 18.06
N ASN A 57 -40.52 -18.98 17.86
CA ASN A 57 -39.46 -18.80 16.87
C ASN A 57 -39.91 -19.02 15.41
N ALA A 58 -41.21 -19.03 15.09
CA ALA A 58 -41.70 -19.30 13.74
C ALA A 58 -41.00 -18.45 12.66
N PHE A 59 -40.66 -17.20 12.97
CA PHE A 59 -39.95 -16.27 12.08
C PHE A 59 -38.60 -15.80 12.67
N SER A 60 -37.90 -16.63 13.45
CA SER A 60 -36.61 -16.22 14.06
C SER A 60 -35.39 -16.54 13.18
N ASN A 61 -34.23 -16.00 13.55
CA ASN A 61 -32.95 -16.27 12.89
C ASN A 61 -33.01 -16.02 11.37
N MET A 62 -33.70 -14.95 10.94
CA MET A 62 -33.71 -14.59 9.53
C MET A 62 -32.27 -14.33 9.06
N LYS A 63 -31.98 -14.70 7.82
CA LYS A 63 -30.65 -14.59 7.20
C LYS A 63 -30.72 -13.65 6.01
N LYS A 64 -29.80 -12.70 5.96
CA LYS A 64 -29.56 -11.84 4.79
C LYS A 64 -28.06 -11.58 4.74
N SER A 65 -27.43 -11.87 3.61
CA SER A 65 -25.96 -11.73 3.49
C SER A 65 -25.55 -10.28 3.78
N GLY A 66 -24.57 -10.10 4.67
CA GLY A 66 -24.08 -8.78 5.10
C GLY A 66 -24.93 -8.07 6.16
N TYR A 67 -26.03 -8.68 6.62
CA TYR A 67 -26.91 -8.09 7.61
C TYR A 67 -27.18 -9.02 8.79
N GLN A 68 -27.34 -8.43 9.97
CA GLN A 68 -27.89 -9.07 11.15
C GLN A 68 -29.38 -8.76 11.27
N PHE A 69 -30.19 -9.80 11.48
CA PHE A 69 -31.60 -9.62 11.81
C PHE A 69 -31.72 -9.10 13.25
N GLU A 70 -32.44 -7.98 13.42
CA GLU A 70 -32.72 -7.39 14.74
C GLU A 70 -34.03 -7.94 15.30
N ASN A 71 -35.16 -7.54 14.70
CA ASN A 71 -36.49 -8.00 15.10
C ASN A 71 -37.54 -7.76 14.00
N TRP A 72 -38.77 -8.22 14.24
CA TRP A 72 -39.96 -7.90 13.46
C TRP A 72 -40.71 -6.71 14.06
N TYR A 73 -41.26 -5.88 13.19
CA TYR A 73 -42.01 -4.67 13.54
C TYR A 73 -43.31 -4.58 12.77
N GLU A 74 -44.32 -3.93 13.33
CA GLU A 74 -45.65 -3.79 12.71
C GLU A 74 -45.74 -2.63 11.70
N ASP A 75 -44.72 -1.77 11.70
CA ASP A 75 -44.64 -0.60 10.85
C ASP A 75 -43.30 -0.55 10.10
N GLU A 76 -43.29 0.16 8.96
CA GLU A 76 -42.12 0.28 8.08
C GLU A 76 -41.00 1.14 8.68
N ASN A 77 -41.30 1.97 9.68
CA ASN A 77 -40.32 2.81 10.36
C ASN A 77 -39.59 2.06 11.49
N PHE A 78 -40.06 0.84 11.81
CA PHE A 78 -39.56 -0.01 12.88
C PHE A 78 -39.72 0.62 14.28
N ASP A 79 -40.83 1.31 14.51
CA ASP A 79 -41.14 1.94 15.79
C ASP A 79 -41.80 0.97 16.78
N THR A 80 -42.61 0.03 16.28
CA THR A 80 -43.45 -0.88 17.08
C THR A 80 -43.00 -2.32 16.89
N VAL A 81 -42.36 -2.90 17.92
CA VAL A 81 -41.94 -4.32 17.90
C VAL A 81 -43.17 -5.22 17.87
N TRP A 82 -43.17 -6.19 16.96
CA TRP A 82 -44.21 -7.21 16.88
C TRP A 82 -44.00 -8.29 17.96
N ASP A 83 -44.94 -8.41 18.89
CA ASP A 83 -44.87 -9.37 20.00
C ASP A 83 -46.18 -10.16 20.26
N HIS A 84 -47.22 -9.93 19.45
CA HIS A 84 -48.55 -10.49 19.68
C HIS A 84 -49.30 -10.80 18.37
N LEU A 85 -50.47 -11.44 18.48
CA LEU A 85 -51.36 -11.70 17.34
C LEU A 85 -52.56 -10.77 17.40
N THR A 86 -52.77 -9.97 16.35
CA THR A 86 -53.91 -9.04 16.21
C THR A 86 -54.33 -8.94 14.75
N GLY A 87 -55.53 -9.42 14.43
CA GLY A 87 -56.15 -9.22 13.11
C GLY A 87 -55.23 -9.54 11.93
N ASP A 88 -55.48 -8.86 10.81
CA ASP A 88 -54.54 -8.84 9.70
C ASP A 88 -53.37 -7.92 10.04
N VAL A 89 -52.17 -8.46 10.10
CA VAL A 89 -50.95 -7.70 10.40
C VAL A 89 -49.90 -7.92 9.31
N THR A 90 -49.20 -6.84 8.95
CA THR A 90 -47.99 -6.91 8.11
C THR A 90 -46.80 -6.63 8.99
N ILE A 91 -45.84 -7.55 9.03
CA ILE A 91 -44.62 -7.39 9.81
C ILE A 91 -43.41 -7.19 8.90
N TYR A 92 -42.51 -6.30 9.32
CA TYR A 92 -41.32 -5.87 8.60
C TYR A 92 -40.07 -6.28 9.38
N ALA A 93 -39.12 -6.95 8.71
CA ALA A 93 -37.86 -7.35 9.31
C ALA A 93 -36.89 -6.16 9.32
N LYS A 94 -36.40 -5.79 10.51
CA LYS A 94 -35.31 -4.82 10.64
C LYS A 94 -33.97 -5.52 10.50
N TRP A 95 -33.14 -4.99 9.60
CA TRP A 95 -31.83 -5.51 9.27
C TRP A 95 -30.75 -4.48 9.57
N MET A 96 -29.76 -4.85 10.38
CA MET A 96 -28.58 -4.04 10.66
C MET A 96 -27.45 -4.45 9.73
N ASP A 97 -26.87 -3.51 8.99
CA ASP A 97 -25.69 -3.78 8.19
C ASP A 97 -24.49 -4.06 9.10
N VAL A 98 -23.82 -5.17 8.85
CA VAL A 98 -22.65 -5.63 9.61
C VAL A 98 -21.43 -5.85 8.71
N THR A 99 -21.46 -5.34 7.47
CA THR A 99 -20.41 -5.53 6.48
C THR A 99 -19.41 -4.39 6.55
N PRO A 100 -18.15 -4.61 6.97
CA PRO A 100 -17.16 -3.55 6.96
C PRO A 100 -16.85 -3.07 5.54
N PRO A 101 -16.64 -1.75 5.33
CA PRO A 101 -16.32 -1.22 4.02
C PRO A 101 -14.96 -1.76 3.56
N PRO A 102 -14.77 -2.16 2.28
CA PRO A 102 -13.46 -2.57 1.78
C PRO A 102 -12.46 -1.41 1.90
N LEU A 103 -11.17 -1.68 2.07
CA LEU A 103 -10.15 -0.63 2.18
C LEU A 103 -8.84 -1.00 1.46
N PHE A 104 -8.46 -0.15 0.51
CA PHE A 104 -7.19 -0.21 -0.19
C PHE A 104 -6.42 1.11 -0.03
N ILE A 105 -5.10 1.02 0.12
CA ILE A 105 -4.19 2.16 0.23
C ILE A 105 -3.13 1.99 -0.86
N ASN A 106 -2.93 3.02 -1.68
CA ASN A 106 -1.84 3.08 -2.66
C ASN A 106 -0.48 3.08 -1.95
N GLN A 107 0.57 2.64 -2.63
CA GLN A 107 1.92 2.69 -2.06
C GLN A 107 2.32 4.12 -1.69
N VAL A 108 2.85 4.27 -0.48
CA VAL A 108 3.34 5.55 0.04
C VAL A 108 4.85 5.46 0.17
N SER A 109 5.57 6.47 -0.31
CA SER A 109 7.02 6.60 -0.19
C SER A 109 7.42 7.90 0.50
N ASP A 110 8.69 8.00 0.87
CA ASP A 110 9.30 9.20 1.46
C ASP A 110 9.28 10.43 0.52
N LYS A 111 8.98 10.20 -0.76
CA LYS A 111 8.75 11.24 -1.77
C LYS A 111 7.29 11.67 -1.90
N SER A 112 6.36 10.90 -1.32
CA SER A 112 4.91 11.13 -1.47
C SER A 112 4.48 12.39 -0.71
N THR A 113 3.62 13.18 -1.35
CA THR A 113 2.94 14.34 -0.77
C THR A 113 1.45 14.09 -0.55
N THR A 114 1.00 12.87 -0.87
CA THR A 114 -0.38 12.43 -0.68
C THR A 114 -0.43 10.98 -0.23
N ILE A 115 -1.49 10.62 0.49
CA ILE A 115 -1.90 9.24 0.75
C ILE A 115 -3.26 9.06 0.13
N SER A 116 -3.38 8.16 -0.84
CA SER A 116 -4.62 7.90 -1.56
C SER A 116 -4.98 6.42 -1.53
N GLY A 117 -6.23 6.12 -1.87
CA GLY A 117 -6.73 4.76 -1.92
C GLY A 117 -8.20 4.73 -2.25
N THR A 118 -8.82 3.58 -2.03
CA THR A 118 -10.24 3.36 -2.28
C THR A 118 -10.91 2.66 -1.10
N THR A 119 -12.19 2.94 -0.92
CA THR A 119 -13.09 2.29 0.02
C THR A 119 -14.53 2.34 -0.51
N GLU A 120 -15.53 2.09 0.32
CA GLU A 120 -16.93 2.30 -0.06
C GLU A 120 -17.22 3.79 -0.31
N LYS A 121 -18.12 4.08 -1.25
CA LYS A 121 -18.57 5.45 -1.51
C LYS A 121 -19.10 6.09 -0.22
N ASN A 122 -18.81 7.36 -0.02
CA ASN A 122 -19.25 8.13 1.16
C ASN A 122 -18.77 7.58 2.53
N ALA A 123 -17.96 6.52 2.57
CA ALA A 123 -17.40 6.06 3.82
C ALA A 123 -16.49 7.12 4.44
N LYS A 124 -16.55 7.25 5.75
CA LYS A 124 -15.66 8.11 6.53
C LYS A 124 -14.27 7.47 6.60
N VAL A 125 -13.24 8.20 6.22
CA VAL A 125 -11.85 7.73 6.19
C VAL A 125 -11.00 8.57 7.13
N THR A 126 -10.29 7.92 8.05
CA THR A 126 -9.43 8.56 9.04
C THR A 126 -7.97 8.13 8.86
N LEU A 127 -7.07 9.10 8.71
CA LEU A 127 -5.63 8.89 8.60
C LEU A 127 -4.92 9.08 9.95
N TYR A 128 -4.02 8.16 10.26
CA TYR A 128 -3.07 8.21 11.36
C TYR A 128 -1.64 8.05 10.83
N LEU A 129 -0.72 8.86 11.35
CA LEU A 129 0.73 8.74 11.11
C LEU A 129 1.43 8.52 12.45
N ASN A 130 2.17 7.41 12.58
CA ASN A 130 2.76 6.96 13.85
C ASN A 130 1.75 7.02 15.01
N GLU A 131 0.58 6.40 14.80
CA GLU A 131 -0.51 6.28 15.78
C GLU A 131 -1.20 7.60 16.17
N LYS A 132 -0.75 8.75 15.63
CA LYS A 132 -1.40 10.05 15.85
C LYS A 132 -2.42 10.35 14.75
N LYS A 133 -3.67 10.62 15.14
CA LYS A 133 -4.72 11.06 14.20
C LYS A 133 -4.27 12.32 13.49
N GLN A 134 -4.34 12.32 12.16
CA GLN A 134 -3.99 13.46 11.32
C GLN A 134 -5.24 14.17 10.83
N LYS A 135 -6.08 13.45 10.09
CA LYS A 135 -7.23 14.02 9.40
C LYS A 135 -8.31 12.96 9.18
N GLU A 136 -9.54 13.41 9.04
CA GLU A 136 -10.71 12.62 8.68
C GLU A 136 -11.39 13.28 7.47
N ILE A 137 -11.79 12.49 6.48
CA ILE A 137 -12.50 12.92 5.28
C ILE A 137 -13.60 11.92 4.93
N ILE A 138 -14.42 12.25 3.93
CA ILE A 138 -15.41 11.34 3.35
C ILE A 138 -14.90 10.92 1.96
N ALA A 139 -14.96 9.62 1.66
CA ALA A 139 -14.63 9.11 0.33
C ALA A 139 -15.62 9.64 -0.71
N ASP A 140 -15.17 9.87 -1.94
CA ASP A 140 -16.02 10.40 -3.00
C ASP A 140 -17.12 9.41 -3.45
N SER A 141 -17.96 9.82 -4.39
CA SER A 141 -19.06 9.00 -4.92
C SER A 141 -18.61 7.73 -5.65
N LYS A 142 -17.31 7.61 -5.96
CA LYS A 142 -16.67 6.43 -6.55
C LYS A 142 -15.85 5.64 -5.52
N GLY A 143 -15.83 6.07 -4.25
CA GLY A 143 -15.07 5.45 -3.17
C GLY A 143 -13.60 5.86 -3.11
N ASN A 144 -13.14 6.85 -3.87
CA ASN A 144 -11.75 7.31 -3.77
C ASN A 144 -11.56 8.25 -2.57
N PHE A 145 -10.41 8.17 -1.92
CA PHE A 145 -9.99 9.12 -0.91
C PHE A 145 -8.56 9.60 -1.17
N THR A 146 -8.25 10.82 -0.77
CA THR A 146 -6.89 11.37 -0.83
C THR A 146 -6.65 12.35 0.31
N PHE A 147 -5.57 12.13 1.06
CA PHE A 147 -5.05 13.06 2.06
C PHE A 147 -3.80 13.73 1.52
N THR A 148 -3.75 15.06 1.55
CA THR A 148 -2.50 15.81 1.37
C THR A 148 -1.68 15.73 2.65
N ILE A 149 -0.39 15.39 2.53
CA ILE A 149 0.55 15.26 3.64
C ILE A 149 1.87 15.94 3.31
N ASN A 150 2.61 16.34 4.34
CA ASN A 150 4.03 16.61 4.19
C ASN A 150 4.79 15.30 3.96
N LYS A 151 5.91 15.38 3.22
CA LYS A 151 6.80 14.22 3.02
C LYS A 151 7.17 13.60 4.37
N GLN A 152 7.12 12.28 4.42
CA GLN A 152 7.41 11.51 5.61
C GLN A 152 8.77 10.83 5.48
N LYS A 153 9.43 10.58 6.61
CA LYS A 153 10.63 9.71 6.60
C LYS A 153 10.20 8.27 6.28
N ALA A 154 11.08 7.53 5.61
CA ALA A 154 10.88 6.10 5.43
C ALA A 154 10.68 5.38 6.77
N GLY A 155 9.82 4.37 6.79
CA GLY A 155 9.48 3.59 7.98
C GLY A 155 8.37 4.17 8.87
N VAL A 156 7.91 5.41 8.62
CA VAL A 156 6.72 5.95 9.31
C VAL A 156 5.52 5.02 9.08
N LYS A 157 4.81 4.66 10.15
CA LYS A 157 3.58 3.85 10.06
C LYS A 157 2.44 4.72 9.55
N VAL A 158 1.79 4.27 8.49
CA VAL A 158 0.57 4.85 7.92
C VAL A 158 -0.58 3.92 8.26
N LYS A 159 -1.55 4.43 9.01
CA LYS A 159 -2.75 3.69 9.38
C LYS A 159 -3.97 4.44 8.87
N VAL A 160 -4.83 3.74 8.13
CA VAL A 160 -6.08 4.29 7.60
C VAL A 160 -7.22 3.43 8.12
N ILE A 161 -8.28 4.07 8.60
CA ILE A 161 -9.52 3.43 9.04
C ILE A 161 -10.64 3.96 8.16
N ALA A 162 -11.39 3.06 7.52
CA ALA A 162 -12.65 3.38 6.85
C ALA A 162 -13.82 2.95 7.73
N LYS A 163 -14.88 3.76 7.77
CA LYS A 163 -16.12 3.53 8.51
C LYS A 163 -17.31 3.83 7.62
N ASP A 164 -18.24 2.89 7.49
CA ASP A 164 -19.49 3.09 6.75
C ASP A 164 -20.54 3.84 7.61
N ASP A 165 -21.72 4.07 7.05
CA ASP A 165 -22.81 4.78 7.72
C ASP A 165 -23.45 3.96 8.85
N ALA A 166 -23.45 2.62 8.73
CA ALA A 166 -23.92 1.69 9.76
C ALA A 166 -22.96 1.58 10.96
N GLY A 167 -21.73 2.03 10.77
CA GLY A 167 -20.68 2.13 11.76
C GLY A 167 -19.66 1.00 11.76
N ASN A 168 -19.71 0.10 10.77
CA ASN A 168 -18.71 -0.95 10.60
C ASN A 168 -17.38 -0.35 10.14
N THR A 169 -16.26 -0.96 10.56
CA THR A 169 -14.93 -0.40 10.31
C THR A 169 -13.95 -1.40 9.75
N THR A 170 -13.09 -0.92 8.85
CA THR A 170 -11.92 -1.65 8.34
C THR A 170 -10.67 -0.82 8.60
N GLU A 171 -9.66 -1.42 9.23
CA GLU A 171 -8.35 -0.81 9.46
C GLU A 171 -7.29 -1.43 8.54
N LYS A 172 -6.40 -0.59 8.00
CA LYS A 172 -5.22 -1.05 7.26
C LYS A 172 -3.99 -0.25 7.65
N ILE A 173 -2.89 -0.96 7.87
CA ILE A 173 -1.59 -0.40 8.24
C ILE A 173 -0.58 -0.72 7.13
N THR A 174 0.19 0.30 6.72
CA THR A 174 1.36 0.18 5.85
C THR A 174 2.49 1.05 6.40
N THR A 175 3.65 1.03 5.75
CA THR A 175 4.76 1.93 6.06
C THR A 175 5.14 2.78 4.86
N VAL A 176 5.76 3.92 5.14
CA VAL A 176 6.36 4.78 4.12
C VAL A 176 7.62 4.08 3.58
N LEU A 177 7.62 3.76 2.29
CA LEU A 177 8.75 3.14 1.61
C LEU A 177 9.89 4.14 1.41
N ASP A 178 11.12 3.66 1.52
CA ASP A 178 12.30 4.42 1.12
C ASP A 178 12.49 4.33 -0.40
N LYS A 179 12.36 5.46 -1.10
CA LYS A 179 12.64 5.59 -2.53
C LYS A 179 13.73 6.61 -2.83
N THR A 180 14.49 7.03 -1.83
CA THR A 180 15.55 8.02 -2.00
C THR A 180 16.90 7.33 -2.08
N ALA A 181 17.52 7.40 -3.26
CA ALA A 181 18.85 6.86 -3.47
C ALA A 181 19.90 7.58 -2.59
N PRO A 182 20.95 6.87 -2.15
CA PRO A 182 22.02 7.45 -1.35
C PRO A 182 22.78 8.52 -2.15
N ILE A 183 23.20 9.59 -1.49
CA ILE A 183 24.13 10.56 -2.11
C ILE A 183 25.52 9.91 -2.17
N ILE A 184 26.23 10.07 -3.29
CA ILE A 184 27.59 9.54 -3.50
C ILE A 184 28.53 10.61 -4.07
N SER A 185 29.77 10.61 -3.59
CA SER A 185 30.90 11.40 -4.11
C SER A 185 32.06 10.47 -4.50
N VAL A 186 32.91 10.92 -5.41
CA VAL A 186 34.16 10.24 -5.79
C VAL A 186 35.24 11.32 -5.79
N ASN A 187 36.31 11.10 -5.03
CA ASN A 187 37.47 12.00 -5.01
C ASN A 187 38.19 11.96 -6.36
N GLN A 188 38.98 12.98 -6.67
CA GLN A 188 39.74 13.00 -7.92
C GLN A 188 40.67 11.80 -8.04
N ILE A 189 40.75 11.24 -9.24
CA ILE A 189 41.58 10.08 -9.57
C ILE A 189 42.53 10.53 -10.67
N SER A 190 43.81 10.24 -10.52
CA SER A 190 44.81 10.40 -11.58
C SER A 190 45.42 9.07 -11.98
N ASP A 191 46.18 9.08 -13.06
CA ASP A 191 47.01 7.98 -13.55
C ASP A 191 48.05 7.49 -12.53
N GLN A 192 48.38 8.31 -11.52
CA GLN A 192 49.23 7.94 -10.40
C GLN A 192 48.48 7.33 -9.21
N SER A 193 47.14 7.37 -9.21
CA SER A 193 46.31 6.90 -8.09
C SER A 193 46.34 5.38 -7.96
N ILE A 194 46.52 4.91 -6.74
CA ILE A 194 46.46 3.48 -6.35
C ILE A 194 45.20 3.13 -5.55
N SER A 195 44.29 4.09 -5.42
CA SER A 195 43.00 3.90 -4.80
C SER A 195 41.93 4.77 -5.44
N VAL A 196 40.68 4.32 -5.34
CA VAL A 196 39.49 5.15 -5.55
C VAL A 196 38.84 5.36 -4.20
N THR A 197 38.65 6.62 -3.82
CA THR A 197 38.09 7.01 -2.53
C THR A 197 36.91 7.95 -2.73
N GLY A 198 36.04 8.03 -1.73
CA GLY A 198 34.92 8.95 -1.73
C GLY A 198 34.01 8.69 -0.54
N THR A 199 32.82 9.30 -0.59
CA THR A 199 31.79 9.14 0.42
C THR A 199 30.46 8.70 -0.18
N ALA A 200 29.66 7.94 0.57
CA ALA A 200 28.24 7.74 0.31
C ALA A 200 27.49 7.65 1.65
N GLN A 201 26.16 7.48 1.60
CA GLN A 201 25.37 7.21 2.82
C GLN A 201 25.95 6.00 3.58
N VAL A 202 26.01 6.11 4.91
CA VAL A 202 26.54 5.07 5.80
C VAL A 202 25.94 3.70 5.51
N MET A 203 26.75 2.65 5.66
CA MET A 203 26.38 1.26 5.38
C MET A 203 25.81 0.99 3.97
N SER A 204 26.00 1.89 2.99
CA SER A 204 25.62 1.63 1.60
C SER A 204 26.63 0.69 0.93
N THR A 205 26.13 -0.13 0.02
CA THR A 205 26.97 -0.97 -0.85
C THR A 205 27.49 -0.13 -2.01
N VAL A 206 28.80 -0.07 -2.20
CA VAL A 206 29.45 0.71 -3.26
C VAL A 206 30.09 -0.24 -4.28
N LYS A 207 29.84 -0.04 -5.57
CA LYS A 207 30.48 -0.80 -6.67
C LYS A 207 31.32 0.12 -7.54
N LEU A 208 32.50 -0.35 -7.94
CA LEU A 208 33.44 0.34 -8.82
C LEU A 208 33.49 -0.34 -10.20
N TYR A 209 33.51 0.47 -11.24
CA TYR A 209 33.63 0.08 -12.64
C TYR A 209 34.68 0.95 -13.34
N PHE A 210 35.47 0.36 -14.23
CA PHE A 210 36.30 1.06 -15.20
C PHE A 210 35.70 0.84 -16.60
N GLY A 211 35.29 1.92 -17.26
CA GLY A 211 34.33 1.85 -18.37
C GLY A 211 33.05 1.12 -17.91
N ASP A 212 32.63 0.12 -18.67
CA ASP A 212 31.48 -0.73 -18.32
C ASP A 212 31.85 -2.02 -17.59
N LYS A 213 33.14 -2.26 -17.36
CA LYS A 213 33.61 -3.49 -16.72
C LYS A 213 33.55 -3.36 -15.20
N TRP A 214 32.79 -4.25 -14.55
CA TRP A 214 32.77 -4.38 -13.10
C TRP A 214 34.17 -4.69 -12.56
N GLN A 215 34.53 -4.07 -11.43
CA GLN A 215 35.83 -4.24 -10.81
C GLN A 215 35.73 -4.79 -9.40
N LYS A 216 35.09 -4.04 -8.50
CA LYS A 216 35.09 -4.31 -7.06
C LYS A 216 33.80 -3.85 -6.40
N ILE A 217 33.54 -4.38 -5.21
CA ILE A 217 32.45 -3.99 -4.33
C ILE A 217 32.99 -3.79 -2.92
N THR A 218 32.44 -2.83 -2.20
CA THR A 218 32.73 -2.58 -0.78
C THR A 218 31.49 -1.98 -0.11
N THR A 219 31.58 -1.68 1.18
CA THR A 219 30.56 -0.95 1.92
C THR A 219 31.18 0.31 2.52
N THR A 220 30.41 1.39 2.60
CA THR A 220 30.85 2.57 3.36
C THR A 220 30.93 2.25 4.85
N ASN A 221 31.90 2.84 5.54
CA ASN A 221 31.99 2.75 7.00
C ASN A 221 30.94 3.61 7.72
N GLU A 222 31.00 3.67 9.05
CA GLU A 222 30.08 4.46 9.91
C GLU A 222 30.13 5.98 9.65
N LYS A 223 31.19 6.47 9.00
CA LYS A 223 31.33 7.87 8.58
C LYS A 223 30.96 8.09 7.10
N GLY A 224 30.52 7.04 6.40
CA GLY A 224 30.15 7.11 4.99
C GLY A 224 31.32 7.04 4.03
N ALA A 225 32.57 6.85 4.49
CA ALA A 225 33.73 6.77 3.61
C ALA A 225 33.88 5.37 3.01
N TYR A 226 34.31 5.29 1.76
CA TYR A 226 34.68 4.04 1.10
C TYR A 226 36.06 4.15 0.43
N THR A 227 36.71 2.99 0.26
CA THR A 227 38.02 2.88 -0.40
C THR A 227 38.08 1.61 -1.22
N PHE A 228 38.54 1.74 -2.46
CA PHE A 228 38.95 0.62 -3.29
C PHE A 228 40.45 0.74 -3.54
N LYS A 229 41.23 -0.28 -3.17
CA LYS A 229 42.61 -0.40 -3.66
C LYS A 229 42.57 -0.80 -5.14
N ILE A 230 43.28 -0.10 -6.01
CA ILE A 230 43.34 -0.35 -7.47
C ILE A 230 44.79 -0.34 -7.96
N SER A 231 45.02 -0.93 -9.13
CA SER A 231 46.24 -0.66 -9.90
C SER A 231 46.10 0.67 -10.64
N LYS A 232 47.24 1.34 -10.92
CA LYS A 232 47.29 2.56 -11.74
C LYS A 232 46.52 2.37 -13.05
N GLN A 233 45.74 3.37 -13.42
CA GLN A 233 44.96 3.38 -14.64
C GLN A 233 45.55 4.39 -15.63
N LYS A 234 45.36 4.18 -16.93
CA LYS A 234 45.75 5.18 -17.93
C LYS A 234 44.88 6.43 -17.79
N ALA A 235 45.46 7.60 -18.07
CA ALA A 235 44.69 8.83 -18.19
C ALA A 235 43.56 8.68 -19.22
N GLY A 236 42.42 9.32 -18.94
CA GLY A 236 41.21 9.26 -19.78
C GLY A 236 40.30 8.06 -19.53
N VAL A 237 40.70 7.06 -18.73
CA VAL A 237 39.81 5.94 -18.36
C VAL A 237 38.59 6.47 -17.61
N LYS A 238 37.38 6.10 -18.08
CA LYS A 238 36.12 6.41 -17.40
C LYS A 238 35.99 5.58 -16.13
N VAL A 239 35.62 6.23 -15.03
CA VAL A 239 35.37 5.59 -13.74
C VAL A 239 33.89 5.79 -13.39
N LYS A 240 33.19 4.69 -13.13
CA LYS A 240 31.80 4.69 -12.68
C LYS A 240 31.75 4.08 -11.29
N VAL A 241 31.14 4.81 -10.35
CA VAL A 241 30.92 4.35 -8.99
C VAL A 241 29.44 4.43 -8.68
N THR A 242 28.86 3.34 -8.17
CA THR A 242 27.46 3.31 -7.76
C THR A 242 27.34 3.06 -6.26
N ALA A 243 26.40 3.69 -5.58
CA ALA A 243 26.04 3.37 -4.20
C ALA A 243 24.59 2.88 -4.15
N THR A 244 24.34 1.81 -3.40
CA THR A 244 23.02 1.25 -3.15
C THR A 244 22.75 1.20 -1.67
N ASP A 245 21.63 1.77 -1.23
CA ASP A 245 21.20 1.74 0.16
C ASP A 245 20.58 0.38 0.55
N LYS A 246 20.11 0.25 1.80
CA LYS A 246 19.45 -0.95 2.31
C LYS A 246 18.09 -1.24 1.65
N ALA A 247 17.40 -0.20 1.18
CA ALA A 247 16.12 -0.32 0.48
C ALA A 247 16.27 -0.68 -1.00
N GLY A 248 17.51 -0.76 -1.51
CA GLY A 248 17.83 -1.11 -2.87
C GLY A 248 17.81 0.09 -3.83
N ASN A 249 17.70 1.32 -3.35
CA ASN A 249 17.80 2.49 -4.22
C ASN A 249 19.27 2.76 -4.57
N THR A 250 19.54 3.06 -5.85
CA THR A 250 20.90 3.21 -6.37
C THR A 250 21.14 4.60 -6.94
N SER A 251 22.30 5.18 -6.63
CA SER A 251 22.85 6.37 -7.29
C SER A 251 24.14 6.03 -8.05
N THR A 252 24.49 6.86 -9.02
CA THR A 252 25.70 6.69 -9.86
C THR A 252 26.48 7.99 -9.95
N LYS A 253 27.80 7.91 -9.80
CA LYS A 253 28.75 8.99 -10.11
C LYS A 253 29.71 8.54 -11.20
N LEU A 254 29.92 9.41 -12.18
CA LEU A 254 30.89 9.25 -13.25
C LEU A 254 32.03 10.26 -13.07
N THR A 255 33.26 9.82 -13.35
CA THR A 255 34.46 10.66 -13.44
C THR A 255 35.45 10.03 -14.43
N THR A 256 36.61 10.65 -14.62
CA THR A 256 37.70 10.16 -15.47
C THR A 256 39.02 10.23 -14.74
N VAL A 257 39.95 9.34 -15.11
CA VAL A 257 41.32 9.36 -14.63
C VAL A 257 42.05 10.55 -15.27
N LEU A 258 42.52 11.48 -14.45
CA LEU A 258 43.31 12.64 -14.90
C LEU A 258 44.74 12.24 -15.22
N ASP A 259 45.35 12.92 -16.19
CA ASP A 259 46.78 12.80 -16.43
C ASP A 259 47.54 13.68 -15.43
N ARG A 260 48.48 13.08 -14.70
CA ARG A 260 49.45 13.77 -13.84
C ARG A 260 50.86 13.19 -14.01
N THR A 261 51.14 12.49 -15.11
CA THR A 261 52.51 12.13 -15.45
C THR A 261 53.28 13.42 -15.72
N ALA A 262 54.39 13.62 -15.00
CA ALA A 262 55.25 14.76 -15.22
C ALA A 262 55.92 14.64 -16.60
N GLN A 263 56.05 15.77 -17.30
CA GLN A 263 56.79 15.81 -18.55
C GLN A 263 58.26 15.47 -18.29
N GLU A 264 58.85 14.58 -19.08
CA GLU A 264 60.28 14.28 -19.09
C GLU A 264 61.06 15.58 -19.34
N GLN A 265 62.02 15.85 -18.46
CA GLN A 265 62.90 17.00 -18.60
C GLN A 265 63.69 16.86 -19.91
N PRO A 266 63.75 17.91 -20.76
CA PRO A 266 64.52 17.85 -21.98
C PRO A 266 65.99 17.58 -21.66
N THR A 267 66.58 16.62 -22.38
CA THR A 267 68.00 16.29 -22.23
C THR A 267 68.79 17.05 -23.29
N VAL A 268 69.88 17.71 -22.90
CA VAL A 268 70.82 18.34 -23.83
C VAL A 268 71.97 17.37 -24.07
N TYR A 269 72.28 17.08 -25.33
CA TYR A 269 73.45 16.28 -25.67
C TYR A 269 74.74 17.01 -25.32
N THR A 270 75.82 16.27 -25.06
CA THR A 270 77.10 16.84 -24.65
C THR A 270 77.60 17.90 -25.65
N VAL A 271 77.76 19.15 -25.17
CA VAL A 271 78.29 20.26 -25.96
C VAL A 271 79.80 20.36 -25.74
N ARG A 272 80.58 20.25 -26.81
CA ARG A 272 82.05 20.47 -26.82
C ARG A 272 82.37 21.87 -27.36
N THR A 273 83.58 22.37 -27.08
CA THR A 273 84.08 23.68 -27.54
C THR A 273 84.09 23.87 -29.07
N THR A 274 83.97 22.78 -29.84
CA THR A 274 83.88 22.79 -31.31
C THR A 274 82.44 22.67 -31.84
N SER A 275 81.42 22.60 -30.96
CA SER A 275 80.04 22.35 -31.38
C SER A 275 79.41 23.60 -31.99
N LYS A 276 78.91 23.48 -33.23
CA LYS A 276 78.17 24.56 -33.92
C LYS A 276 76.67 24.56 -33.64
N ILE A 277 76.14 23.49 -33.03
CA ILE A 277 74.72 23.28 -32.77
C ILE A 277 74.56 22.66 -31.38
N VAL A 278 73.60 23.17 -30.60
CA VAL A 278 73.10 22.51 -29.39
C VAL A 278 71.89 21.68 -29.78
N SER A 279 71.91 20.39 -29.46
CA SER A 279 70.80 19.48 -29.72
C SER A 279 70.44 18.72 -28.45
N GLY A 280 69.21 18.22 -28.41
CA GLY A 280 68.68 17.52 -27.26
C GLY A 280 67.49 16.66 -27.63
N LYS A 281 66.98 15.91 -26.66
CA LYS A 281 65.75 15.12 -26.80
C LYS A 281 64.69 15.69 -25.87
N THR A 282 63.49 15.95 -26.41
CA THR A 282 62.31 16.39 -25.68
C THR A 282 61.11 15.52 -26.09
N GLU A 283 59.99 15.65 -25.38
CA GLU A 283 58.74 15.00 -25.78
C GLU A 283 58.13 15.58 -27.05
N LYS A 284 57.24 14.81 -27.67
CA LYS A 284 56.48 15.27 -28.84
C LYS A 284 55.65 16.50 -28.46
N ASN A 285 55.87 17.61 -29.20
CA ASN A 285 55.24 18.92 -29.03
C ASN A 285 55.74 19.78 -27.85
N ALA A 286 56.86 19.44 -27.20
CA ALA A 286 57.52 20.37 -26.27
C ALA A 286 58.24 21.47 -27.06
N THR A 287 58.00 22.75 -26.72
CA THR A 287 58.73 23.89 -27.28
C THR A 287 60.08 24.02 -26.56
N ALA A 288 61.19 23.95 -27.30
CA ALA A 288 62.51 24.29 -26.76
C ALA A 288 62.63 25.82 -26.62
N GLY A 289 62.92 26.29 -25.41
CA GLY A 289 63.16 27.70 -25.09
C GLY A 289 64.64 28.02 -24.94
#